data_AF-A0A4R4P421-F1
#
_entry.id   AF-A0A4R4P421-F1
#
_cell.length_a   1.000
_cell.length_b   1.000
_cell.length_c   1.000
_cell.angle_alpha   90.00
_cell.angle_beta   90.00
_cell.angle_gamma   90.00
#
_symmetry.space_group_name_H-M   'P 1'
#
loop_
_entity.id
_entity.type
_entity.pdbx_description
1 polymer ?
#
loop_
_entity_poly.entity_id
_entity_poly.type
_entity_poly.pdbx_seq_one_letter_code
_entity_poly.pdbx_strand_id
1 'polypeptide(L)'
;MNQEPQSREGMKPRHSGRGEATTDSHAAAPGEPGRHRRDAAPPPPALLHRRDGILPTTAAALSLPETGALTGTATRAAEAPELHPVVEEIYAGLGTGQRERHLGRCPEAALLSRHLHQTGVADLAEAREALRDAGITTRHIREDGDPEHGSYAPHCRSCAVLVARLGVRSFSAAPLVDDAPAGGEPWGVGSAEDALIAAGWQPGRLHAAQAERWADALSAHRSPHGHPHHLFPAAFEAWAELGAVTLRPTGPGVELAACQVVIDPLLGRHWARTLGELGRALGSELCPLGAEGGGTAILAVDREGRLYCVDHTGDWYLGHDVLTGLHTLLTGTRPHRLVAPEA
;
A
#
# COMPACT_ATOMS: atom_id res chain seq x y z
N MET A 1 -30.32 -22.84 -83.07
CA MET A 1 -31.67 -23.41 -83.23
C MET A 1 -32.54 -22.78 -82.16
N ASN A 2 -33.38 -21.83 -82.58
CA ASN A 2 -34.55 -21.21 -81.94
C ASN A 2 -34.43 -20.65 -80.50
N GLN A 3 -35.08 -19.56 -80.10
CA GLN A 3 -35.91 -18.50 -80.70
C GLN A 3 -36.12 -17.53 -79.51
N GLU A 4 -35.89 -16.23 -79.72
CA GLU A 4 -36.60 -15.17 -78.98
C GLU A 4 -37.94 -14.88 -79.72
N PRO A 5 -38.82 -13.96 -79.28
CA PRO A 5 -39.12 -13.39 -77.94
C PRO A 5 -40.66 -13.35 -77.69
N GLN A 6 -41.15 -13.01 -76.48
CA GLN A 6 -42.41 -12.25 -76.34
C GLN A 6 -42.43 -11.37 -75.07
N SER A 7 -42.64 -10.08 -75.32
CA SER A 7 -43.07 -9.00 -74.42
C SER A 7 -44.61 -9.09 -74.24
N ARG A 8 -45.33 -8.50 -73.26
CA ARG A 8 -45.30 -7.12 -72.73
C ARG A 8 -46.39 -6.97 -71.62
N GLU A 9 -46.25 -5.91 -70.80
CA GLU A 9 -47.26 -5.23 -69.92
C GLU A 9 -47.46 -5.78 -68.51
N GLY A 10 -47.46 -5.00 -67.42
CA GLY A 10 -47.36 -3.55 -67.25
C GLY A 10 -47.98 -3.18 -65.90
N MET A 11 -47.18 -2.86 -64.88
CA MET A 11 -47.67 -2.27 -63.62
C MET A 11 -46.59 -1.36 -63.01
N LYS A 12 -46.94 -0.09 -62.83
CA LYS A 12 -46.07 1.02 -62.41
C LYS A 12 -45.66 0.91 -60.92
N PRO A 13 -44.41 1.25 -60.56
CA PRO A 13 -44.08 1.67 -59.20
C PRO A 13 -43.76 3.18 -59.13
N ARG A 14 -44.10 3.80 -58.00
CA ARG A 14 -43.70 5.17 -57.63
C ARG A 14 -42.55 5.12 -56.62
N HIS A 15 -41.60 6.05 -56.82
CA HIS A 15 -40.45 6.56 -56.03
C HIS A 15 -40.28 6.11 -54.56
N SER A 16 -39.08 5.93 -54.00
CA SER A 16 -37.87 6.80 -53.96
C SER A 16 -36.63 6.00 -53.50
N GLY A 17 -35.36 6.31 -53.76
CA GLY A 17 -34.73 7.50 -54.34
C GLY A 17 -33.24 7.23 -54.65
N ARG A 18 -32.71 8.07 -55.54
CA ARG A 18 -31.28 8.31 -55.89
C ARG A 18 -30.50 8.84 -54.66
N GLY A 19 -29.17 8.84 -54.60
CA GLY A 19 -28.12 8.70 -55.64
C GLY A 19 -26.80 8.29 -54.97
N GLU A 20 -25.94 7.54 -55.64
CA GLU A 20 -24.91 8.01 -56.58
C GLU A 20 -23.82 8.86 -55.93
N ALA A 21 -22.64 8.24 -55.88
CA ALA A 21 -21.37 8.80 -55.46
C ALA A 21 -20.91 9.91 -56.42
N THR A 22 -20.35 10.97 -55.86
CA THR A 22 -19.33 11.79 -56.51
C THR A 22 -18.27 12.17 -55.49
N THR A 23 -17.04 11.92 -55.88
CA THR A 23 -15.79 12.26 -55.20
C THR A 23 -15.64 13.76 -55.06
N ASP A 24 -15.23 14.25 -53.90
CA ASP A 24 -14.36 15.41 -53.84
C ASP A 24 -13.34 15.29 -52.72
N SER A 25 -12.10 15.55 -53.12
CA SER A 25 -10.89 15.41 -52.33
C SER A 25 -10.53 16.78 -51.80
N HIS A 26 -10.72 17.04 -50.51
CA HIS A 26 -10.07 18.17 -49.84
C HIS A 26 -9.42 17.72 -48.54
N ALA A 27 -8.10 17.91 -48.53
CA ALA A 27 -7.19 17.64 -47.44
C ALA A 27 -7.67 18.25 -46.12
N ALA A 28 -7.84 17.40 -45.11
CA ALA A 28 -7.94 17.83 -43.72
C ALA A 28 -6.51 18.03 -43.18
N ALA A 29 -6.27 19.22 -42.65
CA ALA A 29 -5.04 19.57 -41.94
C ALA A 29 -4.79 18.58 -40.77
N PRO A 30 -3.52 18.30 -40.40
CA PRO A 30 -3.21 17.46 -39.26
C PRO A 30 -3.72 18.15 -37.98
N GLY A 31 -4.82 17.63 -37.43
CA GLY A 31 -5.38 18.07 -36.16
C GLY A 31 -4.40 17.82 -35.04
N GLU A 32 -4.22 18.84 -34.20
CA GLU A 32 -3.39 18.81 -33.00
C GLU A 32 -3.68 17.55 -32.16
N PRO A 33 -2.65 16.92 -31.56
CA PRO A 33 -2.85 15.73 -30.74
C PRO A 33 -3.80 16.09 -29.60
N GLY A 34 -4.97 15.45 -29.62
CA GLY A 34 -6.02 15.64 -28.63
C GLY A 34 -5.42 15.48 -27.24
N ARG A 35 -5.45 16.57 -26.46
CA ARG A 35 -5.30 16.50 -25.02
C ARG A 35 -6.35 15.52 -24.52
N HIS A 36 -5.95 14.30 -24.21
CA HIS A 36 -6.73 13.41 -23.36
C HIS A 36 -7.13 14.24 -22.15
N ARG A 37 -8.42 14.55 -22.04
CA ARG A 37 -9.00 15.04 -20.81
C ARG A 37 -8.63 13.96 -19.79
N ARG A 38 -7.69 14.25 -18.91
CA ARG A 38 -7.40 13.39 -17.76
C ARG A 38 -8.72 13.29 -17.03
N ASP A 39 -9.44 12.18 -17.22
CA ASP A 39 -10.58 11.87 -16.39
C ASP A 39 -10.06 11.96 -14.96
N ALA A 40 -10.72 12.79 -14.15
CA ALA A 40 -10.28 13.01 -12.78
C ALA A 40 -10.26 11.65 -12.08
N ALA A 41 -9.14 11.33 -11.41
CA ALA A 41 -9.04 10.10 -10.66
C ALA A 41 -10.24 9.98 -9.70
N PRO A 42 -10.86 8.79 -9.59
CA PRO A 42 -11.99 8.61 -8.68
C PRO A 42 -11.56 8.95 -7.25
N PRO A 43 -12.47 9.50 -6.42
CA PRO A 43 -12.14 9.78 -5.03
C PRO A 43 -11.80 8.50 -4.27
N PRO A 44 -10.98 8.57 -3.21
CA PRO A 44 -10.75 7.44 -2.32
C PRO A 44 -12.07 6.84 -1.79
N PRO A 45 -12.16 5.51 -1.66
CA PRO A 45 -13.34 4.88 -1.08
C PRO A 45 -13.48 5.22 0.40
N ALA A 46 -14.72 5.32 0.87
CA ALA A 46 -15.03 5.45 2.28
C ALA A 46 -15.23 4.07 2.93
N LEU A 47 -14.91 3.96 4.22
CA LEU A 47 -15.36 2.82 5.03
C LEU A 47 -16.86 2.95 5.29
N LEU A 48 -17.64 1.96 4.85
CA LEU A 48 -19.07 1.84 5.07
C LEU A 48 -19.42 1.30 6.46
N HIS A 49 -18.50 0.52 7.03
CA HIS A 49 -18.64 -0.03 8.38
C HIS A 49 -17.35 0.17 9.17
N ARG A 50 -17.47 0.22 10.50
CA ARG A 50 -16.31 0.24 11.38
C ARG A 50 -15.55 -1.09 11.27
N ARG A 51 -14.23 -1.00 11.16
CA ARG A 51 -13.35 -2.15 11.31
C ARG A 51 -13.01 -2.33 12.79
N ASP A 52 -13.57 -3.36 13.43
CA ASP A 52 -13.38 -3.59 14.87
C ASP A 52 -12.05 -4.31 15.20
N GLY A 53 -11.39 -4.91 14.21
CA GLY A 53 -10.13 -5.60 14.40
C GLY A 53 -8.95 -4.65 14.61
N ILE A 54 -8.19 -4.87 15.68
CA ILE A 54 -6.95 -4.12 15.96
C ILE A 54 -5.74 -4.63 15.17
N LEU A 55 -5.86 -5.79 14.52
CA LEU A 55 -4.77 -6.45 13.81
C LEU A 55 -4.59 -5.90 12.39
N PRO A 56 -3.39 -6.03 11.80
CA PRO A 56 -2.13 -6.28 12.50
C PRO A 56 -1.83 -5.15 13.49
N THR A 57 -1.01 -5.41 14.50
CA THR A 57 -0.40 -4.33 15.27
C THR A 57 1.02 -4.70 15.68
N THR A 58 1.71 -3.77 16.31
CA THR A 58 2.97 -4.02 17.01
C THR A 58 2.79 -3.64 18.46
N ALA A 59 3.46 -4.38 19.34
CA ALA A 59 3.56 -4.06 20.75
C ALA A 59 5.01 -3.75 21.07
N ALA A 60 5.26 -2.70 21.85
CA ALA A 60 6.58 -2.39 22.36
C ALA A 60 6.63 -2.49 23.89
N ALA A 61 7.83 -2.76 24.39
CA ALA A 61 8.16 -2.67 25.80
C ALA A 61 9.39 -1.77 25.97
N LEU A 62 9.24 -0.69 26.72
CA LEU A 62 10.29 0.23 27.15
C LEU A 62 10.72 -0.18 28.57
N SER A 63 11.90 -0.76 28.69
CA SER A 63 12.54 -1.14 29.95
C SER A 63 13.31 0.03 30.52
N LEU A 64 12.97 0.41 31.75
CA LEU A 64 13.57 1.49 32.52
C LEU A 64 14.19 0.89 33.79
N PRO A 65 15.47 1.16 34.10
CA PRO A 65 16.16 0.52 35.22
C PRO A 65 15.47 0.72 36.58
N GLU A 66 14.91 1.90 36.83
CA GLU A 66 14.37 2.26 38.14
C GLU A 66 12.87 2.02 38.29
N THR A 67 12.11 2.06 37.19
CA THR A 67 10.64 2.06 37.21
C THR A 67 10.01 0.83 36.56
N GLY A 68 10.81 -0.11 36.05
CA GLY A 68 10.33 -1.34 35.42
C GLY A 68 10.05 -1.16 33.94
N ALA A 69 9.00 -1.81 33.42
CA ALA A 69 8.67 -1.78 32.00
C ALA A 69 7.34 -1.06 31.72
N LEU A 70 7.36 -0.13 30.76
CA LEU A 70 6.15 0.41 30.14
C LEU A 70 5.85 -0.37 28.87
N THR A 71 4.61 -0.78 28.67
CA THR A 71 4.19 -1.51 27.47
C THR A 71 3.03 -0.80 26.78
N GLY A 72 2.95 -0.96 25.46
CA GLY A 72 1.93 -0.31 24.65
C GLY A 72 1.88 -0.88 23.24
N THR A 73 0.76 -0.63 22.56
CA THR A 73 0.56 -1.02 21.16
C THR A 73 0.49 0.21 20.27
N ALA A 74 0.70 -0.01 18.98
CA ALA A 74 0.47 1.03 17.98
C ALA A 74 -0.97 1.56 18.07
N THR A 75 -1.16 2.85 17.82
CA THR A 75 -2.49 3.46 17.79
C THR A 75 -3.07 3.44 16.39
N ARG A 76 -4.30 2.94 16.29
CA ARG A 76 -5.15 3.02 15.09
C ARG A 76 -6.16 4.16 15.14
N ALA A 77 -6.15 4.98 16.19
CA ALA A 77 -7.10 6.09 16.36
C ALA A 77 -7.08 7.04 15.14
N ALA A 78 -8.21 7.69 14.85
CA ALA A 78 -8.29 8.68 13.79
C ALA A 78 -7.41 9.90 14.12
N GLU A 79 -7.56 10.42 15.32
CA GLU A 79 -6.77 11.53 15.84
C GLU A 79 -5.29 11.18 15.97
N ALA A 80 -4.42 12.14 15.70
CA ALA A 80 -2.98 11.99 15.92
C ALA A 80 -2.69 11.93 17.43
N PRO A 81 -1.74 11.09 17.87
CA PRO A 81 -1.37 11.04 19.28
C PRO A 81 -0.67 12.34 19.70
N GLU A 82 -0.91 12.78 20.94
CA GLU A 82 -0.15 13.84 21.59
C GLU A 82 1.27 13.34 21.89
N LEU A 83 2.26 13.92 21.22
CA LEU A 83 3.67 13.57 21.39
C LEU A 83 4.35 14.57 22.33
N HIS A 84 5.42 14.12 23.00
CA HIS A 84 6.22 15.03 23.81
C HIS A 84 6.96 16.04 22.91
N PRO A 85 7.12 17.32 23.29
CA PRO A 85 7.77 18.33 22.44
C PRO A 85 9.15 17.92 21.89
N VAL A 86 9.98 17.25 22.70
CA VAL A 86 11.27 16.69 22.25
C VAL A 86 11.12 15.66 21.11
N VAL A 87 10.07 14.83 21.16
CA VAL A 87 9.77 13.85 20.11
C VAL A 87 9.27 14.55 18.86
N GLU A 88 8.41 15.56 19.01
CA GLU A 88 7.93 16.39 17.89
C GLU A 88 9.09 17.11 17.20
N GLU A 89 10.04 17.68 17.95
CA GLU A 89 11.22 18.34 17.40
C GLU A 89 12.10 17.38 16.58
N ILE A 90 12.35 16.17 17.12
CA ILE A 90 13.08 15.12 16.39
C ILE A 90 12.36 14.77 15.08
N TYR A 91 11.04 14.60 15.13
CA TYR A 91 10.21 14.30 13.96
C TYR A 91 10.10 15.45 12.96
N ALA A 92 10.11 16.70 13.42
CA ALA A 92 10.18 17.87 12.57
C ALA A 92 11.50 17.91 11.78
N GLY A 93 12.60 17.45 12.38
CA GLY A 93 13.91 17.37 11.74
C GLY A 93 14.11 16.22 10.75
N LEU A 94 13.16 15.30 10.57
CA LEU A 94 13.33 14.18 9.65
C LEU A 94 13.31 14.62 8.18
N GLY A 95 14.26 14.11 7.40
CA GLY A 95 14.21 14.18 5.93
C GLY A 95 13.17 13.21 5.37
N THR A 96 12.75 13.40 4.11
CA THR A 96 11.69 12.57 3.50
C THR A 96 12.09 11.09 3.44
N GLY A 97 13.36 10.76 3.23
CA GLY A 97 13.86 9.37 3.32
C GLY A 97 13.74 8.70 4.69
N GLN A 98 13.35 9.42 5.74
CA GLN A 98 13.17 8.90 7.11
C GLN A 98 11.72 9.03 7.60
N ARG A 99 10.84 9.66 6.83
CA ARG A 99 9.45 9.94 7.23
C ARG A 99 8.53 8.82 6.81
N GLU A 100 7.98 8.09 7.78
CA GLU A 100 6.97 7.07 7.54
C GLU A 100 5.56 7.68 7.53
N ARG A 101 4.63 7.09 6.76
CA ARG A 101 3.23 7.57 6.66
C ARG A 101 2.49 7.59 8.01
N HIS A 102 2.95 6.79 8.97
CA HIS A 102 2.33 6.59 10.27
C HIS A 102 3.13 7.23 11.41
N LEU A 103 3.80 8.34 11.12
CA LEU A 103 4.61 9.11 12.07
C LEU A 103 3.87 9.36 13.38
N GLY A 104 4.52 9.09 14.51
CA GLY A 104 3.95 9.27 15.85
C GLY A 104 3.01 8.16 16.34
N ARG A 105 2.49 7.30 15.46
CA ARG A 105 1.47 6.29 15.83
C ARG A 105 2.06 4.96 16.30
N CYS A 106 3.36 4.76 16.13
CA CYS A 106 4.09 3.58 16.55
C CYS A 106 4.14 3.50 18.09
N PRO A 107 4.13 2.29 18.69
CA PRO A 107 4.19 2.14 20.14
C PRO A 107 5.48 2.72 20.75
N GLU A 108 6.58 2.76 20.00
CA GLU A 108 7.85 3.37 20.44
C GLU A 108 7.68 4.86 20.73
N ALA A 109 7.09 5.60 19.79
CA ALA A 109 6.84 7.03 19.92
C ALA A 109 5.91 7.32 21.11
N ALA A 110 4.87 6.51 21.28
CA ALA A 110 3.91 6.65 22.36
C ALA A 110 4.54 6.39 23.74
N LEU A 111 5.31 5.31 23.89
CA LEU A 111 5.94 4.96 25.17
C LEU A 111 7.03 5.94 25.57
N LEU A 112 7.85 6.37 24.62
CA LEU A 112 8.87 7.38 24.86
C LEU A 112 8.21 8.70 25.25
N SER A 113 7.22 9.18 24.48
CA SER A 113 6.50 10.42 24.82
C SER A 113 5.84 10.36 26.19
N ARG A 114 5.20 9.23 26.53
CA ARG A 114 4.59 9.04 27.86
C ARG A 114 5.61 9.14 28.98
N HIS A 115 6.76 8.51 28.84
CA HIS A 115 7.80 8.56 29.86
C HIS A 115 8.36 9.97 30.02
N LEU A 116 8.63 10.68 28.92
CA LEU A 116 9.15 12.05 28.96
C LEU A 116 8.17 13.03 29.60
N HIS A 117 6.87 12.91 29.35
CA HIS A 117 5.85 13.70 30.06
C HIS A 117 5.82 13.41 31.57
N GLN A 118 6.03 12.15 31.97
CA GLN A 118 6.04 11.77 33.39
C GLN A 118 7.26 12.32 34.14
N THR A 119 8.41 12.41 33.46
CA THR A 119 9.63 12.98 34.04
C THR A 119 9.67 14.51 33.96
N GLY A 120 8.86 15.10 33.07
CA GLY A 120 8.75 16.56 32.92
C GLY A 120 9.99 17.20 32.31
N VAL A 121 10.72 16.46 31.48
CA VAL A 121 11.94 16.96 30.83
C VAL A 121 11.62 18.07 29.83
N ALA A 122 12.48 19.07 29.74
CA ALA A 122 12.27 20.21 28.86
C ALA A 122 12.93 20.04 27.48
N ASP A 123 14.07 19.34 27.42
CA ASP A 123 14.90 19.27 26.21
C ASP A 123 15.50 17.89 25.93
N LEU A 124 16.23 17.78 24.82
CA LEU A 124 16.86 16.54 24.39
C LEU A 124 17.95 16.04 25.34
N ALA A 125 18.69 16.93 26.00
CA ALA A 125 19.76 16.53 26.92
C ALA A 125 19.17 15.90 28.18
N GLU A 126 18.14 16.53 28.76
CA GLU A 126 17.38 15.99 29.87
C GLU A 126 16.65 14.70 29.51
N ALA A 127 16.08 14.62 28.29
CA ALA A 127 15.45 13.39 27.81
C ALA A 127 16.43 12.22 27.71
N ARG A 128 17.66 12.46 27.25
CA ARG A 128 18.73 11.43 27.21
C ARG A 128 19.18 11.00 28.61
N GLU A 129 19.19 11.93 29.56
CA GLU A 129 19.48 11.61 30.96
C GLU A 129 18.38 10.73 31.56
N ALA A 130 17.11 11.12 31.39
CA ALA A 130 15.96 10.37 31.90
C ALA A 130 15.86 8.96 31.31
N LEU A 131 16.33 8.78 30.07
CA LEU A 131 16.36 7.49 29.36
C LEU A 131 17.72 6.79 29.46
N ARG A 132 18.60 7.21 30.37
CA ARG A 132 19.90 6.55 30.57
C ARG A 132 19.69 5.07 30.89
N ASP A 133 20.40 4.22 30.16
CA ASP A 133 20.30 2.76 30.26
C ASP A 133 18.90 2.17 29.96
N ALA A 134 17.98 2.96 29.40
CA ALA A 134 16.73 2.44 28.90
C ALA A 134 16.95 1.51 27.70
N GLY A 135 16.05 0.56 27.52
CA GLY A 135 16.00 -0.32 26.37
C GLY A 135 14.59 -0.43 25.81
N ILE A 136 14.46 -0.57 24.50
CA ILE A 136 13.16 -0.75 23.85
C ILE A 136 13.16 -1.99 22.96
N THR A 137 12.08 -2.75 23.05
CA THR A 137 11.81 -3.90 22.18
C THR A 137 10.48 -3.71 21.48
N THR A 138 10.34 -4.23 20.26
CA THR A 138 9.07 -4.23 19.52
C THR A 138 8.81 -5.61 18.93
N ARG A 139 7.56 -6.05 19.00
CA ARG A 139 7.12 -7.37 18.52
C ARG A 139 5.89 -7.27 17.65
N HIS A 140 5.79 -8.18 16.71
CA HIS A 140 4.62 -8.35 15.86
C HIS A 140 3.44 -8.93 16.66
N ILE A 141 2.26 -8.33 16.49
CA ILE A 141 0.99 -8.87 16.97
C ILE A 141 0.15 -9.13 15.73
N ARG A 142 0.14 -10.40 15.30
CA ARG A 142 -0.53 -10.87 14.08
C ARG A 142 -1.72 -11.76 14.39
N GLU A 143 -2.42 -12.22 13.36
CA GLU A 143 -3.49 -13.19 13.50
C GLU A 143 -3.00 -14.48 14.17
N ASP A 144 -3.92 -15.17 14.83
CA ASP A 144 -3.64 -16.52 15.31
C ASP A 144 -3.23 -17.42 14.13
N GLY A 145 -2.22 -18.26 14.34
CA GLY A 145 -1.64 -19.10 13.30
C GLY A 145 -0.71 -18.39 12.31
N ASP A 146 -0.46 -17.08 12.46
CA ASP A 146 0.63 -16.39 11.74
C ASP A 146 1.98 -16.71 12.43
N PRO A 147 2.97 -17.29 11.71
CA PRO A 147 4.27 -17.64 12.28
C PRO A 147 5.09 -16.43 12.76
N GLU A 148 4.80 -15.22 12.26
CA GLU A 148 5.45 -13.99 12.72
C GLU A 148 4.81 -13.42 13.99
N HIS A 149 3.73 -14.01 14.51
CA HIS A 149 3.16 -13.55 15.77
C HIS A 149 4.18 -13.70 16.92
N GLY A 150 4.43 -12.60 17.64
CA GLY A 150 5.34 -12.57 18.78
C GLY A 150 6.82 -12.50 18.45
N SER A 151 7.21 -12.60 17.17
CA SER A 151 8.59 -12.37 16.72
C SER A 151 8.97 -10.89 16.92
N TYR A 152 10.27 -10.60 16.98
CA TYR A 152 10.73 -9.21 17.03
C TYR A 152 10.37 -8.50 15.72
N ALA A 153 9.83 -7.29 15.83
CA ALA A 153 9.54 -6.43 14.70
C ALA A 153 10.67 -5.41 14.52
N PRO A 154 11.01 -5.01 13.28
CA PRO A 154 11.89 -3.87 13.07
C PRO A 154 11.22 -2.57 13.52
N HIS A 155 12.01 -1.62 14.03
CA HIS A 155 11.55 -0.24 14.17
C HIS A 155 11.36 0.36 12.79
N CYS A 156 10.29 1.13 12.59
CA CYS A 156 10.14 1.88 11.35
C CYS A 156 11.25 2.95 11.22
N ARG A 157 11.50 3.46 10.00
CA ARG A 157 12.61 4.40 9.75
C ARG A 157 12.59 5.60 10.69
N SER A 158 11.41 6.17 10.94
CA SER A 158 11.25 7.32 11.83
C SER A 158 11.54 6.98 13.29
N CYS A 159 11.07 5.82 13.77
CA CYS A 159 11.29 5.40 15.15
C CYS A 159 12.74 4.97 15.39
N ALA A 160 13.41 4.39 14.39
CA ALA A 160 14.84 4.09 14.48
C ALA A 160 15.66 5.36 14.74
N VAL A 161 15.36 6.47 14.03
CA VAL A 161 16.00 7.77 14.29
C VAL A 161 15.67 8.29 15.69
N LEU A 162 14.40 8.22 16.10
CA LEU A 162 13.96 8.66 17.43
C LEU A 162 14.71 7.94 18.55
N VAL A 163 14.72 6.61 18.53
CA VAL A 163 15.38 5.75 19.52
C VAL A 163 16.88 6.07 19.58
N ALA A 164 17.53 6.24 18.43
CA ALA A 164 18.94 6.59 18.37
C ALA A 164 19.24 7.99 18.92
N ARG A 165 18.41 9.00 18.60
CA ARG A 165 18.57 10.38 19.08
C ARG A 165 18.39 10.49 20.59
N LEU A 166 17.47 9.72 21.16
CA LEU A 166 17.25 9.64 22.60
C LEU A 166 18.26 8.74 23.33
N GLY A 167 19.11 8.00 22.60
CA GLY A 167 20.15 7.15 23.21
C GLY A 167 19.60 5.88 23.87
N VAL A 168 18.41 5.43 23.48
CA VAL A 168 17.77 4.23 24.01
C VAL A 168 18.34 2.99 23.30
N ARG A 169 18.65 1.94 24.05
CA ARG A 169 19.13 0.68 23.47
C ARG A 169 17.99 -0.01 22.71
N SER A 170 18.21 -0.28 21.42
CA SER A 170 17.23 -0.95 20.55
C SER A 170 17.44 -2.47 20.54
N PHE A 171 16.37 -3.23 20.73
CA PHE A 171 16.32 -4.67 20.46
C PHE A 171 15.20 -4.94 19.44
N SER A 172 15.57 -4.89 18.16
CA SER A 172 14.66 -5.11 17.04
C SER A 172 15.15 -6.27 16.17
N ALA A 173 14.26 -6.81 15.34
CA ALA A 173 14.71 -7.63 14.23
C ALA A 173 15.47 -6.77 13.21
N ALA A 174 16.31 -7.42 12.41
CA ALA A 174 16.70 -6.84 11.12
C ALA A 174 15.43 -6.75 10.25
N PRO A 175 15.22 -5.67 9.50
CA PRO A 175 14.10 -5.62 8.56
C PRO A 175 14.23 -6.75 7.53
N LEU A 176 13.11 -7.36 7.12
CA LEU A 176 13.12 -8.46 6.12
C LEU A 176 13.62 -8.00 4.74
N VAL A 177 13.68 -6.70 4.52
CA VAL A 177 14.23 -6.07 3.34
C VAL A 177 15.19 -4.97 3.77
N ASP A 178 16.30 -4.78 3.03
CA ASP A 178 17.28 -3.75 3.36
C ASP A 178 16.73 -2.35 3.04
N ASP A 179 16.07 -1.78 4.03
CA ASP A 179 15.47 -0.45 4.01
C ASP A 179 16.44 0.63 4.51
N ALA A 180 17.76 0.38 4.43
CA ALA A 180 18.80 1.34 4.83
C ALA A 180 18.48 2.73 4.28
N PRO A 181 18.72 3.81 5.06
CA PRO A 181 18.52 5.16 4.57
C PRO A 181 19.37 5.31 3.32
N ALA A 182 18.71 5.45 2.18
CA ALA A 182 19.39 5.34 0.92
C ALA A 182 20.42 6.47 0.80
N GLY A 183 21.70 6.10 0.84
CA GLY A 183 22.77 6.95 0.35
C GLY A 183 22.69 6.97 -1.16
N GLY A 184 22.51 8.14 -1.75
CA GLY A 184 22.36 8.32 -3.20
C GLY A 184 21.43 9.47 -3.53
N GLU A 185 21.50 9.95 -4.77
CA GLU A 185 20.47 10.86 -5.27
C GLU A 185 19.08 10.19 -5.13
N PRO A 186 18.01 10.96 -4.90
CA PRO A 186 16.65 10.48 -5.03
C PRO A 186 16.54 9.61 -6.29
N TRP A 187 15.74 8.55 -6.24
CA TRP A 187 15.29 7.88 -7.46
C TRP A 187 14.89 9.00 -8.41
N GLY A 188 15.64 9.13 -9.50
CA GLY A 188 15.47 10.20 -10.46
C GLY A 188 14.16 9.98 -11.20
N VAL A 189 13.04 10.25 -10.51
CA VAL A 189 11.65 10.19 -10.94
C VAL A 189 11.43 9.30 -12.17
N GLY A 190 11.66 8.00 -12.00
CA GLY A 190 11.06 6.99 -12.87
C GLY A 190 9.58 6.81 -12.51
N SER A 191 8.78 6.42 -13.49
CA SER A 191 7.43 5.91 -13.26
C SER A 191 7.48 4.57 -12.49
N ALA A 192 6.34 4.11 -11.96
CA ALA A 192 6.26 2.75 -11.41
C ALA A 192 6.59 1.68 -12.47
N GLU A 193 6.31 1.97 -13.74
CA GLU A 193 6.67 1.12 -14.88
C GLU A 193 8.19 1.02 -15.06
N ASP A 194 8.93 2.12 -14.94
CA ASP A 194 10.39 2.09 -14.97
C ASP A 194 10.96 1.22 -13.84
N ALA A 195 10.31 1.21 -12.67
CA ALA A 195 10.71 0.39 -11.52
C ALA A 195 10.52 -1.10 -11.82
N LEU A 196 9.37 -1.42 -12.42
CA LEU A 196 9.04 -2.77 -12.85
C LEU A 196 10.06 -3.24 -13.89
N ILE A 197 10.34 -2.43 -14.92
CA ILE A 197 11.32 -2.76 -15.97
C ILE A 197 12.72 -2.98 -15.38
N ALA A 198 13.17 -2.09 -14.49
CA ALA A 198 14.45 -2.23 -13.80
C ALA A 198 14.53 -3.51 -12.94
N ALA A 199 13.39 -3.98 -12.41
CA ALA A 199 13.28 -5.23 -11.67
C ALA A 199 13.07 -6.47 -12.56
N GLY A 200 13.16 -6.34 -13.88
CA GLY A 200 13.07 -7.44 -14.84
C GLY A 200 11.64 -7.78 -15.30
N TRP A 201 10.65 -6.95 -14.97
CA TRP A 201 9.33 -7.03 -15.59
C TRP A 201 9.39 -6.55 -17.06
N GLN A 202 8.48 -7.04 -17.89
CA GLN A 202 8.34 -6.62 -19.28
C GLN A 202 6.87 -6.25 -19.57
N PRO A 203 6.60 -5.17 -20.32
CA PRO A 203 5.25 -4.82 -20.73
C PRO A 203 4.51 -5.98 -21.42
N GLY A 204 3.26 -6.21 -21.04
CA GLY A 204 2.42 -7.29 -21.58
C GLY A 204 2.74 -8.70 -21.05
N ARG A 205 3.61 -8.83 -20.04
CA ARG A 205 3.90 -10.09 -19.36
C ARG A 205 2.63 -10.68 -18.75
N LEU A 206 2.42 -11.98 -18.93
CA LEU A 206 1.32 -12.73 -18.33
C LEU A 206 1.79 -14.11 -17.84
N HIS A 207 1.98 -14.26 -16.54
CA HIS A 207 2.39 -15.51 -15.88
C HIS A 207 1.19 -16.27 -15.29
N ALA A 208 0.24 -16.67 -16.12
CA ALA A 208 -1.00 -17.35 -15.69
C ALA A 208 -0.73 -18.57 -14.79
N ALA A 209 0.21 -19.44 -15.17
CA ALA A 209 0.54 -20.64 -14.39
C ALA A 209 1.10 -20.31 -12.98
N GLN A 210 1.78 -19.16 -12.80
CA GLN A 210 2.24 -18.74 -11.48
C GLN A 210 1.08 -18.16 -10.65
N ALA A 211 0.20 -17.38 -11.28
CA ALA A 211 -1.00 -16.87 -10.62
C ALA A 211 -1.92 -18.00 -10.14
N GLU A 212 -2.10 -19.06 -10.96
CA GLU A 212 -2.85 -20.26 -10.59
C GLU A 212 -2.23 -20.97 -9.38
N ARG A 213 -0.89 -21.15 -9.33
CA ARG A 213 -0.21 -21.74 -8.17
C ARG A 213 -0.44 -20.95 -6.89
N TRP A 214 -0.42 -19.62 -6.96
CA TRP A 214 -0.74 -18.78 -5.80
C TRP A 214 -2.20 -18.91 -5.39
N ALA A 215 -3.12 -18.93 -6.36
CA ALA A 215 -4.54 -19.14 -6.10
C ALA A 215 -4.81 -20.49 -5.41
N ASP A 216 -4.18 -21.57 -5.86
CA ASP A 216 -4.28 -22.89 -5.23
C ASP A 216 -3.77 -22.84 -3.77
N ALA A 217 -2.61 -22.22 -3.55
CA ALA A 217 -2.03 -22.12 -2.21
C ALA A 217 -2.88 -21.26 -1.25
N LEU A 218 -3.43 -20.14 -1.73
CA LEU A 218 -4.30 -19.27 -0.94
C LEU A 218 -5.67 -19.90 -0.69
N SER A 219 -6.27 -20.54 -1.70
CA SER A 219 -7.56 -21.22 -1.58
C SER A 219 -7.50 -22.45 -0.67
N ALA A 220 -6.34 -23.11 -0.59
CA ALA A 220 -6.09 -24.20 0.35
C ALA A 220 -5.85 -23.74 1.80
N HIS A 221 -5.60 -22.44 2.03
CA HIS A 221 -5.37 -21.90 3.37
C HIS A 221 -6.69 -21.47 4.05
N ARG A 222 -6.80 -21.76 5.35
CA ARG A 222 -7.79 -21.18 6.25
C ARG A 222 -7.06 -20.70 7.49
N SER A 223 -7.45 -19.55 8.03
CA SER A 223 -6.98 -19.15 9.36
C SER A 223 -7.48 -20.15 10.41
N PRO A 224 -6.91 -20.20 11.63
CA PRO A 224 -7.40 -21.08 12.71
C PRO A 224 -8.88 -20.90 13.03
N HIS A 225 -9.42 -19.70 12.78
CA HIS A 225 -10.84 -19.37 12.97
C HIS A 225 -11.70 -19.60 11.71
N GLY A 226 -11.14 -20.24 10.69
CA GLY A 226 -11.86 -20.65 9.47
C GLY A 226 -12.01 -19.57 8.41
N HIS A 227 -11.35 -18.41 8.52
CA HIS A 227 -11.46 -17.35 7.52
C HIS A 227 -10.75 -17.77 6.21
N PRO A 228 -11.45 -17.73 5.06
CA PRO A 228 -10.84 -17.96 3.75
C PRO A 228 -10.25 -16.67 3.15
N HIS A 229 -9.40 -16.84 2.14
CA HIS A 229 -9.08 -15.75 1.20
C HIS A 229 -10.18 -15.57 0.17
N HIS A 230 -10.41 -14.33 -0.25
CA HIS A 230 -11.30 -14.00 -1.36
C HIS A 230 -10.49 -13.88 -2.65
N LEU A 231 -10.84 -14.67 -3.67
CA LEU A 231 -10.13 -14.73 -4.95
C LEU A 231 -11.08 -14.28 -6.07
N PHE A 232 -10.63 -13.35 -6.92
CA PHE A 232 -11.46 -12.74 -7.98
C PHE A 232 -10.58 -12.26 -9.15
N PRO A 233 -11.14 -12.06 -10.36
CA PRO A 233 -10.37 -11.83 -11.60
C PRO A 233 -9.28 -10.75 -11.48
N ALA A 234 -9.59 -9.58 -10.92
CA ALA A 234 -8.62 -8.50 -10.76
C ALA A 234 -7.35 -8.90 -9.98
N ALA A 235 -7.47 -9.81 -8.99
CA ALA A 235 -6.31 -10.34 -8.28
C ALA A 235 -5.46 -11.25 -9.16
N PHE A 236 -6.09 -12.15 -9.93
CA PHE A 236 -5.38 -13.04 -10.86
C PHE A 236 -4.66 -12.25 -11.96
N GLU A 237 -5.31 -11.21 -12.48
CA GLU A 237 -4.73 -10.32 -13.49
C GLU A 237 -3.51 -9.60 -12.92
N ALA A 238 -3.63 -8.97 -11.75
CA ALA A 238 -2.50 -8.31 -11.09
C ALA A 238 -1.34 -9.27 -10.80
N TRP A 239 -1.62 -10.51 -10.37
CA TRP A 239 -0.59 -11.51 -10.12
C TRP A 239 0.10 -11.99 -11.39
N ALA A 240 -0.68 -12.28 -12.44
CA ALA A 240 -0.15 -12.75 -13.71
C ALA A 240 0.71 -11.65 -14.36
N GLU A 241 0.28 -10.40 -14.27
CA GLU A 241 0.99 -9.28 -14.86
C GLU A 241 2.21 -8.87 -14.02
N LEU A 242 2.04 -8.64 -12.72
CA LEU A 242 3.01 -7.91 -11.88
C LEU A 242 3.71 -8.78 -10.83
N GLY A 243 3.26 -10.02 -10.61
CA GLY A 243 3.78 -10.91 -9.57
C GLY A 243 5.25 -11.30 -9.71
N ALA A 244 5.82 -11.79 -8.60
CA ALA A 244 7.19 -12.28 -8.47
C ALA A 244 8.24 -11.21 -8.77
N VAL A 245 7.95 -9.97 -8.40
CA VAL A 245 8.82 -8.81 -8.57
C VAL A 245 9.12 -8.18 -7.21
N THR A 246 10.37 -7.77 -7.01
CA THR A 246 10.79 -6.95 -5.87
C THR A 246 11.23 -5.59 -6.39
N LEU A 247 10.54 -4.55 -5.97
CA LEU A 247 10.78 -3.17 -6.37
C LEU A 247 11.54 -2.46 -5.26
N ARG A 248 12.74 -1.97 -5.58
CA ARG A 248 13.65 -1.32 -4.62
C ARG A 248 13.88 0.13 -5.05
N PRO A 249 13.11 1.09 -4.53
CA PRO A 249 13.41 2.49 -4.81
C PRO A 249 14.77 2.86 -4.19
N THR A 250 15.49 3.79 -4.80
CA THR A 250 16.70 4.38 -4.20
C THR A 250 16.46 5.83 -3.81
N GLY A 251 17.15 6.31 -2.80
CA GLY A 251 17.06 7.69 -2.32
C GLY A 251 15.77 8.02 -1.55
N PRO A 252 15.60 9.28 -1.14
CA PRO A 252 14.41 9.75 -0.44
C PRO A 252 13.20 9.87 -1.39
N GLY A 253 11.98 9.79 -0.83
CA GLY A 253 10.75 10.08 -1.57
C GLY A 253 10.36 11.56 -1.53
N VAL A 254 9.22 11.87 -2.15
CA VAL A 254 8.67 13.22 -2.33
C VAL A 254 8.20 13.82 -1.00
N GLU A 255 7.37 13.09 -0.24
CA GLU A 255 6.88 13.52 1.07
C GLU A 255 7.30 12.56 2.19
N LEU A 256 7.33 11.27 1.86
CA LEU A 256 7.59 10.16 2.75
C LEU A 256 8.76 9.34 2.23
N ALA A 257 9.24 8.39 3.03
CA ALA A 257 10.26 7.45 2.61
C ALA A 257 9.70 6.60 1.48
N ALA A 258 10.47 6.43 0.42
CA ALA A 258 10.11 5.50 -0.63
C ALA A 258 10.16 4.06 -0.07
N CYS A 259 9.10 3.28 -0.32
CA CYS A 259 8.95 1.95 0.26
C CYS A 259 9.35 0.87 -0.73
N GLN A 260 10.19 -0.08 -0.28
CA GLN A 260 10.40 -1.32 -1.02
C GLN A 260 9.12 -2.14 -1.04
N VAL A 261 8.79 -2.71 -2.19
CA VAL A 261 7.60 -3.54 -2.41
C VAL A 261 8.01 -4.92 -2.90
N VAL A 262 7.40 -5.97 -2.35
CA VAL A 262 7.50 -7.34 -2.86
C VAL A 262 6.12 -7.79 -3.31
N ILE A 263 5.96 -8.09 -4.59
CA ILE A 263 4.71 -8.60 -5.17
C ILE A 263 4.73 -10.13 -5.11
N ASP A 264 4.37 -10.66 -3.95
CA ASP A 264 4.13 -12.08 -3.69
C ASP A 264 2.91 -12.20 -2.77
N PRO A 265 1.76 -12.67 -3.28
CA PRO A 265 0.54 -12.72 -2.50
C PRO A 265 0.59 -13.73 -1.35
N LEU A 266 1.55 -14.67 -1.34
CA LEU A 266 1.72 -15.60 -0.22
C LEU A 266 2.27 -14.93 1.05
N LEU A 267 2.86 -13.74 0.93
CA LEU A 267 3.22 -12.93 2.11
C LEU A 267 1.97 -12.53 2.92
N GLY A 268 0.80 -12.49 2.29
CA GLY A 268 -0.50 -12.25 2.93
C GLY A 268 -1.23 -13.52 3.35
N ARG A 269 -0.61 -14.70 3.27
CA ARG A 269 -1.29 -15.98 3.52
C ARG A 269 -2.02 -16.02 4.86
N HIS A 270 -1.41 -15.49 5.92
CA HIS A 270 -1.97 -15.52 7.28
C HIS A 270 -2.84 -14.30 7.64
N TRP A 271 -3.22 -13.49 6.63
CA TRP A 271 -3.97 -12.24 6.82
C TRP A 271 -5.44 -12.33 6.42
N ALA A 272 -5.97 -13.55 6.27
CA ALA A 272 -7.31 -13.79 5.75
C ALA A 272 -8.40 -13.07 6.59
N ARG A 273 -8.28 -13.03 7.93
CA ARG A 273 -9.27 -12.34 8.75
C ARG A 273 -9.16 -10.83 8.60
N THR A 274 -7.95 -10.28 8.66
CA THR A 274 -7.70 -8.83 8.56
C THR A 274 -8.20 -8.29 7.23
N LEU A 275 -7.87 -8.96 6.12
CA LEU A 275 -8.34 -8.57 4.78
C LEU A 275 -9.85 -8.74 4.64
N GLY A 276 -10.43 -9.81 5.19
CA GLY A 276 -11.88 -10.01 5.21
C GLY A 276 -12.64 -8.93 6.00
N GLU A 277 -12.09 -8.49 7.13
CA GLU A 277 -12.64 -7.40 7.94
C GLU A 277 -12.59 -6.06 7.21
N LEU A 278 -11.44 -5.72 6.61
CA LEU A 278 -11.31 -4.48 5.85
C LEU A 278 -12.18 -4.50 4.59
N GLY A 279 -12.23 -5.63 3.87
CA GLY A 279 -13.13 -5.81 2.73
C GLY A 279 -14.58 -5.55 3.12
N ARG A 280 -15.06 -6.18 4.20
CA ARG A 280 -16.41 -5.91 4.74
C ARG A 280 -16.60 -4.43 5.09
N ALA A 281 -15.62 -3.81 5.75
CA ALA A 281 -15.67 -2.40 6.10
C ALA A 281 -15.78 -1.49 4.87
N LEU A 282 -15.15 -1.85 3.75
CA LEU A 282 -15.23 -1.15 2.46
C LEU A 282 -16.49 -1.49 1.66
N GLY A 283 -17.24 -2.53 2.04
CA GLY A 283 -18.31 -3.09 1.20
C GLY A 283 -17.79 -3.79 -0.06
N SER A 284 -16.56 -4.31 -0.02
CA SER A 284 -15.91 -5.04 -1.12
C SER A 284 -15.25 -6.32 -0.60
N GLU A 285 -14.45 -6.97 -1.44
CA GLU A 285 -13.61 -8.11 -1.06
C GLU A 285 -12.15 -7.76 -1.35
N LEU A 286 -11.24 -8.16 -0.46
CA LEU A 286 -9.81 -7.93 -0.62
C LEU A 286 -9.06 -9.23 -0.81
N CYS A 287 -8.05 -9.19 -1.69
CA CYS A 287 -7.14 -10.28 -1.98
C CYS A 287 -5.69 -9.80 -1.77
N PRO A 288 -4.81 -10.58 -1.13
CA PRO A 288 -3.42 -10.17 -0.94
C PRO A 288 -2.70 -10.01 -2.29
N LEU A 289 -1.86 -8.98 -2.40
CA LEU A 289 -1.00 -8.74 -3.55
C LEU A 289 0.48 -8.97 -3.21
N GLY A 290 0.89 -8.56 -2.02
CA GLY A 290 2.30 -8.47 -1.65
C GLY A 290 2.50 -7.82 -0.30
N ALA A 291 3.73 -7.38 -0.01
CA ALA A 291 4.06 -6.68 1.22
C ALA A 291 5.05 -5.54 0.98
N GLU A 292 5.15 -4.66 1.97
CA GLU A 292 6.17 -3.60 2.03
C GLU A 292 6.80 -3.48 3.43
N GLY A 293 7.82 -2.65 3.56
CA GLY A 293 8.44 -2.29 4.85
C GLY A 293 8.96 -3.50 5.62
N GLY A 294 9.59 -4.44 4.92
CA GLY A 294 10.10 -5.67 5.53
C GLY A 294 9.02 -6.57 6.13
N GLY A 295 7.85 -6.66 5.49
CA GLY A 295 6.73 -7.51 5.93
C GLY A 295 5.89 -6.93 7.07
N THR A 296 6.17 -5.70 7.49
CA THR A 296 5.40 -5.02 8.54
C THR A 296 3.99 -4.64 8.07
N ALA A 297 3.80 -4.40 6.77
CA ALA A 297 2.52 -4.08 6.16
C ALA A 297 2.23 -4.96 4.93
N ILE A 298 0.93 -5.27 4.73
CA ILE A 298 0.47 -6.07 3.60
C ILE A 298 -0.20 -5.17 2.55
N LEU A 299 0.05 -5.49 1.29
CA LEU A 299 -0.64 -4.90 0.14
C LEU A 299 -1.77 -5.81 -0.31
N ALA A 300 -2.92 -5.21 -0.63
CA ALA A 300 -4.09 -5.95 -1.10
C ALA A 300 -4.80 -5.19 -2.22
N VAL A 301 -5.42 -5.94 -3.12
CA VAL A 301 -6.29 -5.41 -4.18
C VAL A 301 -7.74 -5.74 -3.87
N ASP A 302 -8.67 -4.92 -4.35
CA ASP A 302 -10.10 -5.25 -4.34
C ASP A 302 -10.62 -5.69 -5.71
N ARG A 303 -11.92 -5.98 -5.78
CA ARG A 303 -12.62 -6.42 -7.00
C ARG A 303 -12.53 -5.42 -8.15
N GLU A 304 -12.32 -4.14 -7.84
CA GLU A 304 -12.18 -3.06 -8.81
C GLU A 304 -10.71 -2.85 -9.24
N GLY A 305 -9.76 -3.62 -8.68
CA GLY A 305 -8.33 -3.50 -8.95
C GLY A 305 -7.63 -2.39 -8.18
N ARG A 306 -8.33 -1.75 -7.22
CA ARG A 306 -7.77 -0.67 -6.40
C ARG A 306 -6.77 -1.21 -5.40
N LEU A 307 -5.71 -0.46 -5.11
CA LEU A 307 -4.64 -0.90 -4.20
C LEU A 307 -4.78 -0.31 -2.80
N TYR A 308 -4.59 -1.16 -1.79
CA TYR A 308 -4.60 -0.82 -0.38
C TYR A 308 -3.35 -1.33 0.32
N CYS A 309 -3.02 -0.69 1.44
CA CYS A 309 -2.01 -1.14 2.38
C CYS A 309 -2.60 -1.22 3.80
N VAL A 310 -2.27 -2.29 4.52
CA VAL A 310 -2.64 -2.46 5.93
C VAL A 310 -1.38 -2.66 6.76
N ASP A 311 -1.13 -1.72 7.69
CA ASP A 311 -0.01 -1.76 8.62
C ASP A 311 -0.46 -1.73 10.07
N HIS A 312 0.48 -1.73 11.01
CA HIS A 312 0.22 -1.76 12.45
C HIS A 312 -0.58 -0.56 12.99
N THR A 313 -0.68 0.53 12.24
CA THR A 313 -1.29 1.81 12.64
C THR A 313 -2.57 2.15 11.89
N GLY A 314 -2.91 1.42 10.82
CA GLY A 314 -4.12 1.73 10.06
C GLY A 314 -4.23 1.03 8.72
N ASP A 315 -5.26 1.46 8.00
CA ASP A 315 -5.63 0.98 6.68
C ASP A 315 -5.53 2.17 5.71
N TRP A 316 -4.95 1.95 4.53
CA TRP A 316 -4.56 3.01 3.61
C TRP A 316 -5.00 2.68 2.20
N TYR A 317 -5.58 3.66 1.51
CA TYR A 317 -5.84 3.63 0.09
C TYR A 317 -4.65 4.24 -0.66
N LEU A 318 -4.10 3.46 -1.59
CA LEU A 318 -2.87 3.82 -2.32
C LEU A 318 -3.13 4.33 -3.73
N GLY A 319 -4.16 3.83 -4.41
CA GLY A 319 -4.44 4.18 -5.80
C GLY A 319 -5.65 3.48 -6.38
N HIS A 320 -6.16 4.02 -7.48
CA HIS A 320 -7.34 3.50 -8.19
C HIS A 320 -7.05 2.27 -9.04
N ASP A 321 -5.77 1.95 -9.23
CA ASP A 321 -5.27 0.71 -9.79
C ASP A 321 -3.93 0.35 -9.12
N VAL A 322 -3.40 -0.82 -9.46
CA VAL A 322 -2.14 -1.33 -8.90
C VAL A 322 -0.95 -0.45 -9.26
N LEU A 323 -0.82 0.00 -10.52
CA LEU A 323 0.32 0.81 -10.96
C LEU A 323 0.37 2.18 -10.25
N THR A 324 -0.78 2.85 -10.11
CA THR A 324 -0.92 4.09 -9.35
C THR A 324 -0.58 3.87 -7.88
N GLY A 325 -1.05 2.78 -7.29
CA GLY A 325 -0.73 2.46 -5.89
C GLY A 325 0.75 2.15 -5.68
N LEU A 326 1.39 1.43 -6.60
CA LEU A 326 2.84 1.21 -6.58
C LEU A 326 3.60 2.53 -6.72
N HIS A 327 3.16 3.43 -7.62
CA HIS A 327 3.74 4.75 -7.76
C HIS A 327 3.70 5.54 -6.45
N THR A 328 2.57 5.52 -5.73
CA THR A 328 2.43 6.17 -4.42
C THR A 328 3.52 5.71 -3.43
N LEU A 329 3.76 4.40 -3.34
CA LEU A 329 4.76 3.83 -2.43
C LEU A 329 6.20 4.09 -2.87
N LEU A 330 6.49 3.88 -4.15
CA LEU A 330 7.86 3.99 -4.71
C LEU A 330 8.36 5.43 -4.77
N THR A 331 7.46 6.40 -4.86
CA THR A 331 7.81 7.83 -4.84
C THR A 331 7.68 8.45 -3.46
N GLY A 332 7.11 7.74 -2.48
CA GLY A 332 6.82 8.32 -1.17
C GLY A 332 5.81 9.47 -1.23
N THR A 333 4.82 9.38 -2.12
CA THR A 333 3.65 10.29 -2.13
C THR A 333 2.72 9.91 -0.97
N ARG A 334 2.08 10.88 -0.33
CA ARG A 334 1.23 10.59 0.83
C ARG A 334 -0.04 9.79 0.44
N PRO A 335 -0.25 8.58 0.99
CA PRO A 335 -1.46 7.82 0.75
C PRO A 335 -2.65 8.37 1.54
N HIS A 336 -3.87 7.99 1.13
CA HIS A 336 -5.08 8.37 1.85
C HIS A 336 -5.34 7.38 2.99
N ARG A 337 -5.40 7.86 4.24
CA ARG A 337 -5.76 7.01 5.38
C ARG A 337 -7.25 6.77 5.39
N LEU A 338 -7.65 5.50 5.43
CA LEU A 338 -9.05 5.13 5.60
C LEU A 338 -9.44 5.35 7.06
N VAL A 339 -10.41 6.23 7.26
CA VAL A 339 -11.03 6.48 8.57
C VAL A 339 -12.52 6.21 8.46
N ALA A 340 -13.09 5.60 9.49
CA ALA A 340 -14.53 5.49 9.57
C ALA A 340 -15.12 6.91 9.67
N PRO A 341 -16.25 7.19 8.99
CA PRO A 341 -16.97 8.43 9.23
C PRO A 341 -17.33 8.53 10.72
N GLU A 342 -17.26 9.75 11.26
CA GLU A 342 -17.77 10.02 12.61
C GLU A 342 -19.25 9.62 12.68
N ALA A 343 -19.61 8.88 13.73
CA ALA A 343 -20.96 8.36 13.93
C ALA A 343 -21.97 9.46 14.28
#